data_AF-A0A2U1PX80-F1
#
_entry.id   AF-A0A2U1PX80-F1
#
_cell.length_a   1.000
_cell.length_b   1.000
_cell.length_c   1.000
_cell.angle_alpha   90.00
_cell.angle_beta   90.00
_cell.angle_gamma   90.00
#
_symmetry.space_group_name_H-M   'P 1'
#
loop_
_entity.id
_entity.type
_entity.pdbx_description
1 polymer ?
#
loop_
_entity_poly.entity_id
_entity_poly.type
_entity_poly.pdbx_seq_one_letter_code
_entity_poly.pdbx_strand_id
1 'polypeptide(L)'
;MNTPNPNSQITLPFRLSEDDVNYLASKFRRTGFTGGLNYYRAMDLNWELTASWMGEKIKVQVKFIVGDLDLTYNTPGVKDFIHKGGFSKHVPFLQELMFMESVAH
;
A
#
# COMPACT_ATOMS: atom_id res chain seq x y z
N MET A 1 -22.11 18.62 -4.34
CA MET A 1 -20.90 17.89 -4.78
C MET A 1 -20.52 18.46 -6.13
N ASN A 2 -19.35 19.09 -6.26
CA ASN A 2 -18.89 19.64 -7.54
C ASN A 2 -18.31 18.50 -8.37
N THR A 3 -19.01 18.06 -9.40
CA THR A 3 -18.47 17.16 -10.41
C THR A 3 -17.35 17.89 -11.16
N PRO A 4 -16.13 17.33 -11.24
CA PRO A 4 -15.05 17.92 -12.04
C PRO A 4 -15.50 18.13 -13.49
N ASN A 5 -15.12 19.25 -14.08
CA ASN A 5 -15.40 19.55 -15.48
C ASN A 5 -14.71 18.49 -16.36
N PRO A 6 -15.45 17.72 -17.21
CA PRO A 6 -14.85 16.70 -18.08
C PRO A 6 -13.86 17.28 -19.10
N ASN A 7 -13.85 18.60 -19.31
CA ASN A 7 -12.94 19.30 -20.20
C ASN A 7 -11.74 19.96 -19.49
N SER A 8 -11.54 19.77 -18.18
CA SER A 8 -10.32 20.27 -17.52
C SER A 8 -9.12 19.42 -17.94
N GLN A 9 -8.05 20.06 -18.43
CA GLN A 9 -6.78 19.37 -18.64
C GLN A 9 -6.26 18.81 -17.32
N ILE A 10 -6.04 17.50 -17.29
CA ILE A 10 -5.42 16.81 -16.15
C ILE A 10 -3.92 16.88 -16.37
N THR A 11 -3.21 17.63 -15.54
CA THR A 11 -1.74 17.61 -15.52
C THR A 11 -1.28 16.41 -14.69
N LEU A 12 -0.53 15.49 -15.32
CA LEU A 12 0.05 14.37 -14.60
C LEU A 12 1.14 14.84 -13.63
N PRO A 13 1.32 14.17 -12.48
CA PRO A 13 2.48 14.41 -11.63
C PRO A 13 3.78 14.19 -12.41
N PHE A 14 4.80 15.00 -12.16
CA PHE A 14 6.06 14.94 -12.93
C PHE A 14 6.77 13.57 -12.90
N ARG A 15 6.46 12.71 -11.92
CA ARG A 15 7.00 11.35 -11.76
C ARG A 15 6.25 10.29 -12.56
N LEU A 16 5.19 10.66 -13.30
CA LEU A 16 4.35 9.75 -14.06
C LEU A 16 4.13 10.31 -15.47
N SER A 17 4.67 9.62 -16.47
CA SER A 17 4.52 10.03 -17.87
C SER A 17 3.18 9.56 -18.46
N GLU A 18 2.78 10.16 -19.60
CA GLU A 18 1.61 9.67 -20.34
C GLU A 18 1.80 8.23 -20.82
N ASP A 19 3.03 7.84 -21.19
CA ASP A 19 3.34 6.47 -21.62
C ASP A 19 3.16 5.47 -20.48
N ASP A 20 3.52 5.82 -19.25
CA ASP A 20 3.30 4.96 -18.08
C ASP A 20 1.80 4.72 -17.85
N VAL A 21 1.00 5.78 -17.92
CA VAL A 21 -0.46 5.70 -17.76
C VAL A 21 -1.07 4.87 -18.88
N ASN A 22 -0.68 5.14 -20.13
CA ASN A 22 -1.19 4.41 -21.30
C ASN A 22 -0.81 2.93 -21.25
N TYR A 23 0.40 2.61 -20.81
CA TYR A 23 0.84 1.24 -20.60
C TYR A 23 -0.07 0.52 -19.60
N LEU A 24 -0.25 1.09 -18.40
CA LEU A 24 -1.12 0.50 -17.37
C LEU A 24 -2.58 0.36 -17.86
N ALA A 25 -3.12 1.41 -18.47
CA ALA A 25 -4.46 1.40 -19.03
C ALA A 25 -4.63 0.29 -20.09
N SER A 26 -3.64 0.07 -20.95
CA SER A 26 -3.66 -1.00 -21.95
C SER A 26 -3.71 -2.40 -21.32
N LYS A 27 -3.01 -2.60 -20.19
CA LYS A 27 -3.02 -3.88 -19.46
C LYS A 27 -4.38 -4.13 -18.83
N PHE A 28 -4.91 -3.16 -18.08
CA PHE A 28 -6.22 -3.29 -17.44
C PHE A 28 -7.37 -3.38 -18.43
N ARG A 29 -7.28 -2.74 -19.61
CA ARG A 29 -8.27 -2.91 -20.68
C ARG A 29 -8.31 -4.35 -21.19
N ARG A 30 -7.17 -5.04 -21.24
CA ARG A 30 -7.08 -6.43 -21.68
C ARG A 30 -7.48 -7.43 -20.60
N THR A 31 -7.05 -7.21 -19.36
CA THR A 31 -7.22 -8.19 -18.26
C THR A 31 -8.44 -7.93 -17.38
N GLY A 32 -9.00 -6.72 -17.43
CA GLY A 32 -9.93 -6.22 -16.42
C GLY A 32 -9.27 -6.08 -15.04
N PHE A 33 -10.09 -5.77 -14.03
CA PHE A 33 -9.66 -5.56 -12.64
C PHE A 33 -9.94 -6.76 -11.72
N THR A 34 -10.69 -7.77 -12.18
CA THR A 34 -11.14 -8.90 -11.36
C THR A 34 -10.00 -9.61 -10.65
N GLY A 35 -8.89 -9.88 -11.35
CA GLY A 35 -7.73 -10.55 -10.75
C GLY A 35 -7.15 -9.76 -9.56
N GLY A 36 -6.90 -8.47 -9.74
CA GLY A 36 -6.39 -7.60 -8.66
C GLY A 36 -7.39 -7.45 -7.51
N LEU A 37 -8.68 -7.32 -7.81
CA LEU A 37 -9.72 -7.19 -6.79
C LEU A 37 -9.97 -8.49 -6.01
N ASN A 38 -9.66 -9.65 -6.58
CA ASN A 38 -9.82 -10.93 -5.90
C ASN A 38 -8.91 -11.08 -4.67
N TYR A 39 -7.76 -10.39 -4.62
CA TYR A 39 -6.91 -10.37 -3.42
C TYR A 39 -7.66 -9.82 -2.20
N TYR A 40 -8.45 -8.76 -2.39
CA TYR A 40 -9.27 -8.18 -1.33
C TYR A 40 -10.47 -9.06 -0.98
N ARG A 41 -11.09 -9.72 -1.97
CA ARG A 41 -12.19 -10.66 -1.74
C ARG A 41 -11.78 -11.88 -0.92
N ALA A 42 -10.51 -12.27 -1.00
CA ALA A 42 -9.96 -13.40 -0.25
C ALA A 42 -9.38 -13.00 1.12
N MET A 43 -9.56 -11.75 1.58
CA MET A 43 -8.92 -11.27 2.81
C MET A 43 -9.41 -12.03 4.05
N ASP A 44 -10.72 -12.30 4.16
CA ASP A 44 -11.30 -13.08 5.26
C ASP A 44 -10.81 -14.54 5.24
N LEU A 45 -10.75 -15.14 4.05
CA LEU A 45 -10.23 -16.50 3.89
C LEU A 45 -8.74 -16.57 4.29
N ASN A 46 -7.94 -15.59 3.88
CA ASN A 46 -6.55 -15.51 4.30
C ASN A 46 -6.41 -15.38 5.82
N TRP A 47 -7.30 -14.63 6.48
CA TRP A 47 -7.32 -14.54 7.94
C TRP A 47 -7.56 -15.90 8.61
N GLU A 48 -8.52 -16.69 8.12
CA GLU A 48 -8.79 -18.04 8.63
C GLU A 48 -7.61 -18.99 8.38
N LEU A 49 -7.09 -19.01 7.15
CA LEU A 49 -5.98 -19.88 6.76
C LEU A 49 -4.68 -19.54 7.49
N THR A 50 -4.53 -18.30 7.95
CA THR A 50 -3.34 -17.85 8.67
C THR A 50 -3.38 -18.03 10.18
N ALA A 51 -4.43 -18.64 10.72
CA ALA A 51 -4.58 -18.89 12.16
C ALA A 51 -3.41 -19.68 12.78
N SER A 52 -2.76 -20.58 12.02
CA SER A 52 -1.63 -21.38 12.48
C SER A 52 -0.36 -20.55 12.80
N TRP A 53 -0.26 -19.32 12.27
CA TRP A 53 0.85 -18.41 12.55
C TRP A 53 0.54 -17.39 13.64
N MET A 54 -0.56 -17.56 14.38
CA MET A 54 -0.92 -16.64 15.45
C MET A 54 0.19 -16.53 16.50
N GLY A 55 0.66 -15.30 16.73
CA GLY A 55 1.73 -15.02 17.70
C GLY A 55 3.16 -15.27 17.19
N GLU A 56 3.32 -15.86 16.01
CA GLU A 56 4.63 -16.08 15.41
C GLU A 56 5.30 -14.76 15.01
N LYS A 57 6.64 -14.77 14.98
CA LYS A 57 7.46 -13.61 14.63
C LYS A 57 8.12 -13.78 13.27
N ILE A 58 8.24 -12.68 12.54
CA ILE A 58 8.99 -12.63 11.29
C ILE A 58 10.49 -12.50 11.62
N LYS A 59 11.25 -13.59 11.40
CA LYS A 59 12.68 -13.67 11.78
C LYS A 59 13.66 -13.28 10.67
N VAL A 60 13.16 -12.85 9.51
CA VAL A 60 14.03 -12.29 8.45
C VAL A 60 14.40 -10.85 8.79
N GLN A 61 15.55 -10.38 8.30
CA GLN A 61 15.92 -8.98 8.41
C GLN A 61 14.99 -8.15 7.50
N VAL A 62 14.38 -7.09 8.04
CA VAL A 62 13.40 -6.27 7.31
C VAL A 62 13.82 -4.81 7.31
N LYS A 63 13.76 -4.17 6.13
CA LYS A 63 13.78 -2.71 5.99
C LYS A 63 12.41 -2.25 5.51
N PHE A 64 11.77 -1.40 6.31
CA PHE A 64 10.47 -0.84 5.97
C PHE A 64 10.63 0.61 5.49
N ILE A 65 10.06 0.91 4.33
CA ILE A 65 10.15 2.21 3.67
C ILE A 65 8.73 2.65 3.33
N VAL A 66 8.34 3.86 3.72
CA VAL A 66 6.99 4.38 3.47
C VAL A 66 7.00 5.89 3.24
N GLY A 67 6.11 6.36 2.36
CA GLY A 67 5.84 7.78 2.19
C GLY A 67 5.05 8.35 3.36
N ASP A 68 5.36 9.57 3.78
CA ASP A 68 4.63 10.25 4.87
C ASP A 68 3.18 10.59 4.51
N LEU A 69 2.85 10.68 3.21
CA LEU A 69 1.50 10.90 2.68
C LEU A 69 0.79 9.60 2.28
N ASP A 70 1.39 8.42 2.48
CA ASP A 70 0.74 7.14 2.14
C ASP A 70 -0.54 6.93 2.97
N LEU A 71 -1.64 6.57 2.30
CA LEU A 71 -2.94 6.35 2.92
C LEU A 71 -2.90 5.25 3.99
N THR A 72 -2.19 4.15 3.72
CA THR A 72 -2.06 3.01 4.63
C THR A 72 -1.30 3.41 5.88
N TYR A 73 -0.24 4.22 5.75
CA TYR A 73 0.51 4.76 6.88
C TYR A 73 -0.32 5.72 7.73
N ASN A 74 -1.22 6.48 7.11
CA ASN A 74 -2.09 7.46 7.79
C ASN A 74 -3.44 6.88 8.25
N THR A 75 -3.67 5.57 8.05
CA THR A 75 -4.87 4.89 8.57
C THR A 75 -4.86 4.90 10.11
N PRO A 76 -6.01 5.11 10.78
CA PRO A 76 -6.08 5.12 12.24
C PRO A 76 -5.42 3.89 12.88
N GLY A 77 -4.54 4.13 13.85
CA GLY A 77 -3.83 3.08 14.60
C GLY A 77 -2.53 2.58 13.94
N VAL A 78 -2.31 2.77 12.64
CA VAL A 78 -1.12 2.25 11.94
C VAL A 78 0.17 2.94 12.42
N LYS A 79 0.17 4.28 12.53
CA LYS A 79 1.32 5.02 13.08
C LYS A 79 1.66 4.56 14.50
N ASP A 80 0.65 4.40 15.35
CA ASP A 80 0.85 3.91 16.71
C ASP A 80 1.45 2.51 16.74
N PHE A 81 0.93 1.59 15.90
CA PHE A 81 1.48 0.25 15.78
C PHE A 81 2.96 0.26 15.34
N ILE A 82 3.29 1.07 14.34
CA ILE A 82 4.66 1.18 13.79
C ILE A 82 5.61 1.80 14.81
N HIS A 83 5.24 2.92 15.43
CA HIS A 83 6.14 3.75 16.24
C HIS A 83 6.17 3.39 17.72
N LYS A 84 5.10 2.83 18.27
CA LYS A 84 5.00 2.49 19.71
C LYS A 84 5.40 1.04 20.00
N GLY A 85 6.18 0.43 19.11
CA GLY A 85 6.78 -0.90 19.31
C GLY A 85 5.89 -2.10 18.95
N GLY A 86 4.68 -1.87 18.43
CA GLY A 86 3.84 -2.96 17.92
C GLY A 86 4.52 -3.70 16.77
N PHE A 87 5.08 -2.97 15.81
CA PHE A 87 5.71 -3.57 14.64
C PHE A 87 7.01 -4.32 14.98
N SER A 88 7.91 -3.72 15.76
CA SER A 88 9.16 -4.36 16.18
C SER A 88 8.94 -5.56 17.10
N LYS A 89 7.82 -5.61 17.85
CA LYS A 89 7.44 -6.80 18.63
C LYS A 89 7.21 -8.03 17.74
N HIS A 90 6.60 -7.84 16.57
CA HIS A 90 6.32 -8.91 15.60
C HIS A 90 7.47 -9.16 14.61
N VAL A 91 8.32 -8.15 14.38
CA VAL A 91 9.48 -8.21 13.48
C VAL A 91 10.75 -7.85 14.25
N PRO A 92 11.33 -8.80 15.02
CA PRO A 92 12.46 -8.53 15.92
C PRO A 92 13.75 -8.05 15.22
N PHE A 93 13.91 -8.31 13.92
CA PHE A 93 15.06 -7.87 13.13
C PHE A 93 14.70 -6.74 12.15
N LEU A 94 13.72 -5.91 12.54
CA LEU A 94 13.35 -4.69 11.84
C LEU A 94 14.49 -3.66 11.98
N GLN A 95 15.00 -3.21 10.84
CA GLN A 95 15.95 -2.12 10.76
C GLN A 95 15.25 -0.77 11.01
N GLU A 96 16.03 0.30 11.06
CA GLU A 96 15.51 1.66 11.14
C GLU A 96 14.47 1.92 10.03
N LEU A 97 13.32 2.48 10.46
CA LEU A 97 12.22 2.82 9.57
C LEU A 97 12.62 4.01 8.70
N MET A 98 12.40 3.89 7.39
CA MET A 98 12.69 4.95 6.44
C MET A 98 11.41 5.65 5.99
N PHE A 99 11.31 6.95 6.28
CA PHE A 99 10.20 7.79 5.85
C PHE A 99 10.62 8.69 4.71
N MET A 100 9.82 8.71 3.65
CA MET A 100 10.04 9.59 2.52
C MET A 100 9.12 10.81 2.67
N GLU A 101 9.73 11.97 2.90
CA GLU A 101 9.02 13.24 3.07
C GLU A 101 8.34 13.69 1.78
N SER A 102 7.09 14.16 1.88
CA SER A 102 6.26 14.59 0.75
C SER A 102 6.07 13.50 -0.33
N VAL A 103 5.99 12.23 0.09
CA VAL A 103 5.81 11.08 -0.82
C VAL A 103 4.52 10.32 -0.45
N ALA A 104 3.70 10.06 -1.46
CA ALA A 104 2.46 9.29 -1.34
C ALA A 104 2.71 7.78 -1.60
N HIS A 105 1.65 7.04 -1.89
CA HIS A 105 1.70 5.62 -2.27
C HIS A 105 2.46 5.39 -3.59
#